data_AF-A0A937U232-F1
#
_entry.id   AF-A0A937U232-F1
#
_cell.length_a   1.000
_cell.length_b   1.000
_cell.length_c   1.000
_cell.angle_alpha   90.00
_cell.angle_beta   90.00
_cell.angle_gamma   90.00
#
_symmetry.space_group_name_H-M   'P 1'
#
loop_
_entity.id
_entity.type
_entity.pdbx_description
1 polymer ?
#
loop_
_entity_poly.entity_id
_entity_poly.type
_entity_poly.pdbx_seq_one_letter_code
_entity_poly.pdbx_strand_id
1 'polypeptide(L)'
;MGYIDSREDRLRIRQANDIIATIADIHRGRHNEDEPPGTKPAIAIVGDFNLVGSRTPLDRIIGKKSYGLKHWLIPNLIGESIVTWRGGSRASFAPGKLDYVIYSAKNLMPKNGFILDSELLNQRQRKQLKLDVADSKLSDHLLITVDFQFSDPPSN
;
A
#
# COMPACT_ATOMS: atom_id res chain seq x y z
N MET A 1 5.14 -6.76 21.41
CA MET A 1 4.95 -5.49 20.67
C MET A 1 5.96 -5.50 19.55
N GLY A 2 5.51 -5.31 18.31
CA GLY A 2 6.36 -5.53 17.15
C GLY A 2 7.18 -4.32 16.78
N TYR A 3 8.50 -4.39 16.98
CA TYR A 3 9.50 -3.42 16.53
C TYR A 3 10.63 -4.16 15.80
N ILE A 4 11.60 -3.43 15.21
CA ILE A 4 12.77 -4.03 14.55
C ILE A 4 13.43 -5.12 15.41
N ASP A 5 13.76 -6.26 14.80
CA ASP A 5 14.36 -7.42 15.46
C ASP A 5 13.49 -8.12 16.52
N SER A 6 12.22 -7.73 16.69
CA SER A 6 11.28 -8.45 17.55
C SER A 6 10.80 -9.76 16.89
N ARG A 7 10.04 -10.57 17.65
CA ARG A 7 9.39 -11.77 17.11
C ARG A 7 8.41 -11.43 15.99
N GLU A 8 7.67 -10.34 16.14
CA GLU A 8 6.71 -9.83 15.17
C GLU A 8 7.41 -9.32 13.90
N ASP A 9 8.56 -8.63 13.99
CA ASP A 9 9.31 -8.23 12.80
C ASP A 9 9.84 -9.44 12.02
N ARG A 10 10.37 -10.46 12.72
CA ARG A 10 10.73 -11.73 12.08
C ARG A 10 9.54 -12.43 11.42
N LEU A 11 8.33 -12.29 11.97
CA LEU A 11 7.11 -12.81 11.36
C LEU A 11 6.74 -12.02 10.09
N ARG A 12 6.77 -10.68 10.14
CA ARG A 12 6.52 -9.82 8.97
C ARG A 12 7.51 -10.09 7.84
N ILE A 13 8.78 -10.36 8.16
CA ILE A 13 9.80 -10.78 7.18
C ILE A 13 9.42 -12.13 6.52
N ARG A 14 8.90 -13.10 7.29
CA ARG A 14 8.41 -14.36 6.71
C ARG A 14 7.19 -14.14 5.82
N GLN A 15 6.21 -13.37 6.28
CA GLN A 15 5.03 -13.01 5.49
C GLN A 15 5.39 -12.28 4.19
N ALA A 16 6.41 -11.41 4.22
CA ALA A 16 6.94 -10.78 3.01
C ALA A 16 7.55 -11.80 2.03
N ASN A 17 8.23 -12.84 2.53
CA ASN A 17 8.72 -13.93 1.69
C ASN A 17 7.57 -14.77 1.10
N ASP A 18 6.49 -14.98 1.86
CA ASP A 18 5.29 -15.67 1.37
C ASP A 18 4.62 -14.88 0.23
N ILE A 19 4.47 -13.56 0.39
CA ILE A 19 4.01 -12.65 -0.68
C ILE A 19 4.87 -12.80 -1.94
N ILE A 20 6.20 -12.82 -1.78
CA ILE A 20 7.14 -12.98 -2.90
C ILE A 20 6.97 -14.35 -3.59
N ALA A 21 6.68 -15.41 -2.83
CA ALA A 21 6.41 -16.74 -3.37
C ALA A 21 5.10 -16.76 -4.16
N THR A 22 4.03 -16.14 -3.65
CA THR A 22 2.76 -15.98 -4.36
C THR A 22 2.94 -15.24 -5.68
N ILE A 23 3.72 -14.15 -5.70
CA ILE A 23 4.02 -13.40 -6.94
C ILE A 23 4.79 -14.28 -7.94
N ALA A 24 5.71 -15.12 -7.45
CA ALA A 24 6.43 -16.05 -8.30
C ALA A 24 5.48 -17.06 -8.95
N ASP A 25 4.48 -17.52 -8.22
CA ASP A 25 3.49 -18.48 -8.69
C ASP A 25 2.52 -17.86 -9.70
N ILE A 26 2.07 -16.64 -9.44
CA ILE A 26 1.30 -15.83 -10.40
C ILE A 26 2.09 -15.67 -11.70
N HIS A 27 3.38 -15.30 -11.64
CA HIS A 27 4.23 -15.15 -12.83
C HIS A 27 4.51 -16.47 -13.57
N ARG A 28 4.35 -17.62 -12.91
CA ARG A 28 4.42 -18.96 -13.55
C ARG A 28 3.09 -19.38 -14.17
N GLY A 29 2.06 -18.54 -14.10
CA GLY A 29 0.73 -18.84 -14.62
C GLY A 29 -0.10 -19.79 -13.75
N ARG A 30 0.28 -20.01 -12.47
CA ARG A 30 -0.47 -20.91 -11.57
C ARG A 30 -1.85 -20.40 -11.17
N HIS A 31 -2.16 -19.14 -11.49
CA HIS A 31 -3.42 -18.47 -11.15
C HIS A 31 -4.08 -17.78 -12.34
N ASN A 32 -3.65 -18.11 -13.57
CA ASN A 32 -4.04 -17.38 -14.78
C ASN A 32 -4.73 -18.33 -15.78
N GLU A 33 -5.71 -19.13 -15.32
CA GLU A 33 -6.38 -20.14 -16.15
C GLU A 33 -7.03 -19.54 -17.41
N ASP A 34 -7.43 -18.27 -17.35
CA ASP A 34 -8.10 -17.56 -18.45
C ASP A 34 -7.18 -16.62 -19.26
N GLU A 35 -5.89 -16.45 -18.88
CA GLU A 35 -5.00 -15.54 -19.61
C GLU A 35 -4.15 -16.27 -20.67
N PRO A 36 -3.86 -15.62 -21.82
CA PRO A 36 -2.93 -16.16 -22.79
C PRO A 36 -1.55 -16.47 -22.19
N PRO A 37 -0.92 -17.59 -22.58
CA PRO A 37 0.44 -17.91 -22.15
C PRO A 37 1.42 -16.76 -22.42
N GLY A 38 2.22 -16.38 -21.42
CA GLY A 38 3.19 -15.30 -21.53
C GLY A 38 2.68 -13.92 -21.08
N THR A 39 1.39 -13.79 -20.75
CA THR A 39 0.85 -12.58 -20.11
C THR A 39 1.49 -12.40 -18.72
N LYS A 40 1.99 -11.19 -18.43
CA LYS A 40 2.47 -10.82 -17.10
C LYS A 40 1.39 -10.02 -16.40
N PRO A 41 0.70 -10.59 -15.40
CA PRO A 41 -0.44 -9.93 -14.78
C PRO A 41 -0.01 -8.65 -14.06
N ALA A 42 -0.94 -7.70 -13.98
CA ALA A 42 -0.78 -6.53 -13.15
C ALA A 42 -0.98 -6.92 -11.68
N ILE A 43 -0.08 -6.46 -10.81
CA ILE A 43 -0.08 -6.76 -9.39
C ILE A 43 -0.11 -5.45 -8.62
N ALA A 44 -1.11 -5.33 -7.74
CA ALA A 44 -1.15 -4.33 -6.68
C ALA A 44 -1.21 -5.04 -5.32
N ILE A 45 -0.38 -4.61 -4.37
CA ILE A 45 -0.33 -5.11 -3.00
C ILE A 45 -0.59 -3.91 -2.11
N VAL A 46 -1.71 -3.95 -1.39
CA VAL A 46 -2.17 -2.86 -0.54
C VAL A 46 -2.48 -3.38 0.85
N GLY A 47 -2.20 -2.57 1.86
CA GLY A 47 -2.64 -2.85 3.23
C GLY A 47 -1.66 -2.37 4.29
N ASP A 48 -1.98 -2.72 5.52
CA ASP A 48 -1.18 -2.47 6.72
C ASP A 48 -0.03 -3.49 6.83
N PHE A 49 1.20 -3.01 6.68
CA PHE A 49 2.40 -3.83 6.79
C PHE A 49 2.96 -3.83 8.21
N ASN A 50 2.44 -2.95 9.08
CA ASN A 50 2.88 -2.77 10.46
C ASN A 50 4.40 -2.57 10.59
N LEU A 51 4.99 -1.79 9.69
CA LEU A 51 6.44 -1.54 9.68
C LEU A 51 6.84 -0.55 10.77
N VAL A 52 7.32 -1.09 11.89
CA VAL A 52 7.76 -0.30 13.05
C VAL A 52 9.25 -0.46 13.24
N GLY A 53 10.01 0.60 12.96
CA GLY A 53 11.47 0.63 13.08
C GLY A 53 12.24 -0.19 12.03
N SER A 54 11.55 -1.00 11.21
CA SER A 54 12.14 -1.88 10.20
C SER A 54 11.46 -1.70 8.85
N ARG A 55 12.25 -1.52 7.79
CA ARG A 55 11.78 -1.52 6.39
C ARG A 55 12.06 -2.84 5.66
N THR A 56 12.70 -3.79 6.33
CA THR A 56 13.15 -5.05 5.75
C THR A 56 12.03 -5.83 5.03
N PRO A 57 10.80 -5.95 5.56
CA PRO A 57 9.72 -6.62 4.82
C PRO A 57 9.39 -5.95 3.48
N LEU A 58 9.29 -4.61 3.46
CA LEU A 58 9.03 -3.85 2.24
C LEU A 58 10.17 -3.99 1.24
N ASP A 59 11.41 -3.81 1.69
CA ASP A 59 12.61 -3.84 0.84
C ASP A 59 12.80 -5.23 0.20
N ARG A 60 12.38 -6.31 0.88
CA ARG A 60 12.35 -7.66 0.28
C ARG A 60 11.35 -7.76 -0.87
N ILE A 61 10.14 -7.23 -0.69
CA ILE A 61 9.08 -7.28 -1.70
C ILE A 61 9.50 -6.50 -2.95
N ILE A 62 9.97 -5.27 -2.78
CA ILE A 62 10.36 -4.42 -3.92
C ILE A 62 11.77 -4.72 -4.48
N GLY A 63 12.61 -5.43 -3.72
CA GLY A 63 14.00 -5.71 -4.07
C GLY A 63 14.17 -6.68 -5.24
N LYS A 64 13.17 -7.51 -5.54
CA LYS A 64 13.20 -8.41 -6.71
C LYS A 64 12.92 -7.65 -8.01
N LYS A 65 13.98 -7.07 -8.59
CA LYS A 65 13.95 -6.29 -9.84
C LYS A 65 13.23 -6.99 -11.01
N SER A 66 13.29 -8.32 -11.09
CA SER A 66 12.59 -9.10 -12.13
C SER A 66 11.09 -8.84 -12.16
N TYR A 67 10.47 -8.62 -10.99
CA TYR A 67 9.05 -8.33 -10.86
C TYR A 67 8.70 -6.85 -11.10
N GLY A 68 9.68 -5.95 -11.05
CA GLY A 68 9.46 -4.52 -11.35
C GLY A 68 8.47 -3.84 -10.40
N LEU A 69 8.39 -4.32 -9.15
CA LEU A 69 7.51 -3.74 -8.14
C LEU A 69 8.09 -2.43 -7.61
N LYS A 70 7.22 -1.44 -7.40
CA LYS A 70 7.57 -0.16 -6.78
C LYS A 70 6.59 0.15 -5.65
N HIS A 71 7.10 0.78 -4.61
CA HIS A 71 6.27 1.39 -3.57
C HIS A 71 5.88 2.81 -4.00
N TRP A 72 4.62 3.17 -3.79
CA TRP A 72 4.13 4.53 -3.99
C TRP A 72 4.03 5.26 -2.66
N LEU A 73 4.71 6.40 -2.56
CA LEU A 73 4.52 7.35 -1.47
C LEU A 73 3.31 8.25 -1.77
N ILE A 74 2.26 8.14 -0.97
CA ILE A 74 0.99 8.81 -1.19
C ILE A 74 0.77 9.79 -0.02
N PRO A 75 0.64 11.10 -0.29
CA PRO A 75 0.36 12.08 0.75
C PRO A 75 -1.13 12.15 1.08
N ASN A 76 -1.46 12.87 2.15
CA ASN A 76 -2.81 13.32 2.45
C ASN A 76 -3.40 14.11 1.29
N LEU A 77 -4.72 14.05 1.15
CA LEU A 77 -5.48 14.88 0.21
C LEU A 77 -5.25 16.37 0.48
N ILE A 78 -5.08 16.73 1.75
CA ILE A 78 -4.74 18.08 2.21
C ILE A 78 -3.42 18.01 2.99
N GLY A 79 -2.37 18.66 2.45
CA GLY A 79 -1.03 18.70 3.05
C GLY A 79 -0.10 17.58 2.55
N GLU A 80 1.09 17.47 3.16
CA GLU A 80 2.17 16.58 2.71
C GLU A 80 2.38 15.37 3.63
N SER A 81 1.57 15.21 4.67
CA SER A 81 1.68 14.08 5.60
C SER A 81 1.44 12.75 4.87
N ILE A 82 2.24 11.74 5.22
CA ILE A 82 2.12 10.35 4.74
C ILE A 82 1.69 9.39 5.86
N VAL A 83 1.25 9.94 7.00
CA VAL A 83 0.81 9.17 8.15
C VAL A 83 -0.47 8.45 7.80
N THR A 84 -0.52 7.15 8.04
CA THR A 84 -1.69 6.32 7.75
C THR A 84 -2.28 5.73 9.03
N TRP A 85 -1.50 5.68 10.12
CA TRP A 85 -1.94 5.23 11.43
C TRP A 85 -1.76 6.34 12.46
N ARG A 86 -2.84 6.68 13.16
CA ARG A 86 -2.89 7.80 14.13
C ARG A 86 -2.64 7.35 15.56
N GLY A 87 -2.39 6.07 15.79
CA GLY A 87 -2.26 5.54 17.13
C GLY A 87 -3.59 5.51 17.88
N GLY A 88 -3.48 5.16 19.16
CA GLY A 88 -4.60 5.18 20.09
C GLY A 88 -4.09 5.52 21.49
N SER A 89 -4.99 5.72 22.44
CA SER A 89 -4.68 6.12 23.82
C SER A 89 -3.75 5.16 24.57
N ARG A 90 -3.55 3.94 24.06
CA ARG A 90 -2.65 2.90 24.61
C ARG A 90 -1.52 2.51 23.65
N ALA A 91 -1.37 3.22 22.53
CA ALA A 91 -0.31 2.94 21.57
C ALA A 91 1.06 3.23 22.19
N SER A 92 2.01 2.33 22.00
CA SER A 92 3.38 2.52 22.50
C SER A 92 4.35 3.01 21.43
N PHE A 93 3.83 3.37 20.26
CA PHE A 93 4.56 4.04 19.19
C PHE A 93 3.81 5.31 18.80
N ALA A 94 4.56 6.31 18.36
CA ALA A 94 3.97 7.53 17.80
C ALA A 94 3.24 7.21 16.49
N PRO A 95 2.23 8.02 16.11
CA PRO A 95 1.59 7.95 14.80
C PRO A 95 2.60 7.85 13.65
N GLY A 96 2.26 7.12 12.58
CA GLY A 96 3.20 6.87 11.50
C GLY A 96 2.58 6.21 10.27
N LYS A 97 3.45 5.86 9.31
CA LYS A 97 3.08 5.19 8.08
C LYS A 97 3.19 3.67 8.23
N LEU A 98 2.06 3.00 8.36
CA LEU A 98 1.98 1.55 8.45
C LEU A 98 1.36 0.92 7.19
N ASP A 99 0.62 1.69 6.41
CA ASP A 99 -0.08 1.23 5.22
C ASP A 99 0.72 1.57 3.96
N TYR A 100 0.78 0.62 3.02
CA TYR A 100 1.63 0.71 1.83
C TYR A 100 0.84 0.30 0.59
N VAL A 101 1.15 0.97 -0.52
CA VAL A 101 0.73 0.61 -1.86
C VAL A 101 1.97 0.23 -2.65
N ILE A 102 2.03 -1.01 -3.09
CA ILE A 102 3.09 -1.56 -3.96
C ILE A 102 2.44 -2.00 -5.26
N TYR A 103 3.06 -1.71 -6.39
CA TYR A 103 2.48 -2.01 -7.70
C TYR A 103 3.53 -2.43 -8.72
N SER A 104 3.12 -3.22 -9.72
CA SER A 104 3.95 -3.62 -10.85
C SER A 104 4.09 -2.48 -11.87
N ALA A 105 5.17 -1.73 -11.78
CA ALA A 105 5.38 -0.52 -12.59
C ALA A 105 5.62 -0.78 -14.09
N LYS A 106 5.61 -2.04 -14.53
CA LYS A 106 5.71 -2.44 -15.94
C LYS A 106 4.38 -2.42 -16.68
N ASN A 107 3.28 -2.56 -15.95
CA ASN A 107 1.92 -2.68 -16.53
C ASN A 107 0.89 -1.85 -15.77
N LEU A 108 1.23 -1.22 -14.65
CA LEU A 108 0.40 -0.26 -13.93
C LEU A 108 1.07 1.11 -13.88
N MET A 109 0.34 2.12 -14.33
CA MET A 109 0.68 3.54 -14.21
C MET A 109 -0.18 4.18 -13.10
N PRO A 110 0.43 4.65 -12.01
CA PRO A 110 -0.26 5.45 -11.00
C PRO A 110 -0.88 6.71 -11.60
N LYS A 111 -2.11 7.06 -11.19
CA LYS A 111 -2.78 8.30 -11.60
C LYS A 111 -3.01 9.24 -10.43
N ASN A 112 -4.07 9.02 -9.66
CA ASN A 112 -4.36 9.78 -8.44
C ASN A 112 -4.14 8.90 -7.23
N GLY A 113 -3.64 9.47 -6.16
CA GLY A 113 -3.49 8.79 -4.90
C GLY A 113 -3.57 9.80 -3.77
N PHE A 114 -4.36 9.50 -2.75
CA PHE A 114 -4.45 10.34 -1.55
C PHE A 114 -4.81 9.52 -0.31
N ILE A 115 -4.34 10.00 0.84
CA ILE A 115 -4.82 9.60 2.16
C ILE A 115 -5.95 10.57 2.56
N LEU A 116 -7.10 10.05 2.96
CA LEU A 116 -8.25 10.87 3.36
C LEU A 116 -8.29 11.08 4.88
N ASP A 117 -8.10 12.33 5.28
CA ASP A 117 -8.40 12.81 6.62
C ASP A 117 -9.52 13.87 6.56
N SER A 118 -10.73 13.48 6.96
CA SER A 118 -11.92 14.33 6.95
C SER A 118 -11.79 15.55 7.86
N GLU A 119 -10.90 15.50 8.86
CA GLU A 119 -10.64 16.61 9.78
C GLU A 119 -9.91 17.77 9.08
N LEU A 120 -9.13 17.48 8.04
CA LEU A 120 -8.35 18.47 7.30
C LEU A 120 -9.15 19.18 6.20
N LEU A 121 -10.31 18.64 5.84
CA LEU A 121 -11.20 19.28 4.86
C LEU A 121 -11.82 20.56 5.44
N ASN A 122 -12.06 21.56 4.60
CA ASN A 122 -12.89 22.69 5.00
C ASN A 122 -14.38 22.35 4.88
N GLN A 123 -15.26 23.22 5.41
CA GLN A 123 -16.71 22.98 5.41
C GLN A 123 -17.29 22.81 3.99
N ARG A 124 -16.77 23.57 3.01
CA ARG A 124 -17.23 23.47 1.62
C ARG A 124 -16.88 22.11 1.01
N GLN A 125 -15.63 21.67 1.18
CA GLN A 125 -15.16 20.37 0.70
C GLN A 125 -15.95 19.21 1.32
N ARG A 126 -16.17 19.24 2.65
CA ARG A 126 -17.01 18.22 3.33
C ARG A 126 -18.44 18.18 2.78
N LYS A 127 -19.08 19.32 2.58
CA LYS A 127 -20.42 19.39 1.98
C LYS A 127 -20.46 18.80 0.56
N GLN A 128 -19.45 19.09 -0.26
CA GLN A 128 -19.34 18.57 -1.62
C GLN A 128 -19.15 17.04 -1.65
N LEU A 129 -18.32 16.52 -0.74
CA LEU A 129 -18.01 15.09 -0.64
C LEU A 129 -19.02 14.31 0.22
N LYS A 130 -19.97 14.99 0.87
CA LYS A 130 -20.95 14.41 1.81
C LYS A 130 -20.29 13.67 2.98
N LEU A 131 -19.23 14.26 3.54
CA LEU A 131 -18.49 13.73 4.68
C LEU A 131 -18.76 14.53 5.96
N ASP A 132 -18.80 13.84 7.09
CA ASP A 132 -18.68 14.45 8.42
C ASP A 132 -17.20 14.71 8.77
N VAL A 133 -16.94 15.64 9.69
CA VAL A 133 -15.57 15.89 10.18
C VAL A 133 -14.98 14.66 10.89
N ALA A 134 -15.83 13.86 11.54
CA ALA A 134 -15.42 12.71 12.33
C ALA A 134 -15.37 11.38 11.54
N ASP A 135 -15.68 11.37 10.24
CA ASP A 135 -15.71 10.12 9.46
C ASP A 135 -14.38 9.37 9.49
N SER A 136 -13.26 10.08 9.34
CA SER A 136 -11.93 9.47 9.45
C SER A 136 -11.63 8.97 10.88
N LYS A 137 -12.37 9.37 11.94
CA LYS A 137 -12.20 8.89 13.34
C LYS A 137 -12.74 7.49 13.60
N LEU A 138 -13.48 6.91 12.65
CA LEU A 138 -14.04 5.58 12.80
C LEU A 138 -12.98 4.46 12.78
N SER A 139 -11.76 4.77 12.34
CA SER A 139 -10.60 3.88 12.40
C SER A 139 -9.37 4.63 12.94
N ASP A 140 -8.45 3.92 13.59
CA ASP A 140 -7.12 4.45 13.91
C ASP A 140 -6.22 4.53 12.67
N HIS A 141 -6.63 3.91 11.55
CA HIS A 141 -6.03 4.08 10.24
C HIS A 141 -6.82 5.06 9.35
N LEU A 142 -6.12 5.78 8.49
CA LEU A 142 -6.68 6.65 7.47
C LEU A 142 -6.86 5.88 6.17
N LEU A 143 -7.97 6.14 5.46
CA LEU A 143 -8.25 5.54 4.17
C LEU A 143 -7.21 5.99 3.13
N ILE A 144 -6.64 5.04 2.40
CA ILE A 144 -5.83 5.30 1.21
C ILE A 144 -6.66 4.98 -0.02
N THR A 145 -6.74 5.92 -0.95
CA THR A 145 -7.33 5.71 -2.27
C THR A 145 -6.26 5.85 -3.33
N VAL A 146 -6.26 4.95 -4.31
CA VAL A 146 -5.34 4.96 -5.46
C VAL A 146 -6.05 4.57 -6.73
N ASP A 147 -5.73 5.27 -7.80
CA ASP A 147 -6.16 4.98 -9.16
C ASP A 147 -4.95 4.49 -9.97
N PHE A 148 -5.15 3.40 -10.71
CA PHE A 148 -4.19 2.92 -11.69
C PHE A 148 -4.80 2.89 -13.07
N GLN A 149 -3.97 3.19 -14.07
CA GLN A 149 -4.25 2.88 -15.47
C GLN A 149 -3.34 1.70 -15.88
N PHE A 150 -3.87 0.75 -16.65
CA PHE A 150 -3.02 -0.23 -17.32
C PHE A 150 -2.10 0.49 -18.32
N SER A 151 -0.83 0.10 -18.35
CA SER A 151 0.09 0.56 -19.40
C SER A 151 -0.34 -0.05 -20.73
N ASP A 152 -0.27 0.72 -21.81
CA ASP A 152 -0.51 0.17 -23.14
C ASP A 152 0.44 -1.01 -23.40
N PRO A 153 -0.01 -2.07 -24.09
CA PRO A 153 0.91 -3.10 -24.54
C PRO A 153 2.03 -2.45 -25.37
N PRO A 154 3.26 -2.97 -25.32
CA PRO A 154 4.33 -2.45 -26.16
C PRO A 154 3.85 -2.39 -27.61
N SER A 155 4.00 -1.24 -28.26
CA SER A 155 3.76 -1.10 -29.70
C SER A 155 4.67 -2.10 -30.41
N ASN A 156 4.07 -2.98 -31.23
CA ASN A 156 4.83 -3.85 -32.14
C ASN A 156 5.54 -3.03 -33.22
#